data_AF-A0A1H1H1V4-F1
#
_entry.id   AF-A0A1H1H1V4-F1
#
_cell.length_a   1.000
_cell.length_b   1.000
_cell.length_c   1.000
_cell.angle_alpha   90.00
_cell.angle_beta   90.00
_cell.angle_gamma   90.00
#
_symmetry.space_group_name_H-M   'P 1'
#
loop_
_entity.id
_entity.type
_entity.pdbx_description
1 polymer ?
#
loop_
_entity_poly.entity_id
_entity_poly.type
_entity_poly.pdbx_seq_one_letter_code
_entity_poly.pdbx_strand_id
1 'polypeptide(L)'
;MATLIKFVGTKELFSSEKKIMTALGKQKMDDKVIDDFVKEVKKKKRKISDAFIKVLLEDPKLQAVDEKYGINSKEYKEASGKIGKTIPVELIVSSGKPFLMVGKTVCVP
;
A
#
# COMPACT_ATOMS: atom_id res chain seq x y z
N MET A 1 -8.50 -12.48 -9.12
CA MET A 1 -8.25 -11.59 -7.96
C MET A 1 -9.05 -10.33 -8.19
N ALA A 2 -9.96 -9.98 -7.29
CA ALA A 2 -10.75 -8.75 -7.41
C ALA A 2 -10.16 -7.68 -6.48
N THR A 3 -9.84 -6.50 -7.01
CA THR A 3 -9.46 -5.36 -6.18
C THR A 3 -10.69 -4.77 -5.53
N LEU A 4 -10.69 -4.70 -4.20
CA LEU A 4 -11.77 -4.13 -3.41
C LEU A 4 -11.63 -2.63 -3.23
N ILE A 5 -10.41 -2.18 -2.93
CA ILE A 5 -10.12 -0.77 -2.66
C ILE A 5 -8.66 -0.49 -3.00
N LYS A 6 -8.43 0.70 -3.56
CA LYS A 6 -7.10 1.25 -3.79
C LYS A 6 -6.87 2.38 -2.79
N PHE A 7 -5.65 2.47 -2.26
CA PHE A 7 -5.22 3.50 -1.33
C PHE A 7 -4.16 4.36 -1.97
N VAL A 8 -4.24 5.67 -1.70
CA VAL A 8 -3.22 6.64 -2.10
C VAL A 8 -2.10 6.60 -1.06
N GLY A 9 -1.22 5.61 -1.20
CA GLY A 9 -0.08 5.38 -0.32
C GLY A 9 -0.42 4.72 1.02
N THR A 10 0.62 4.47 1.82
CA THR A 10 0.51 3.70 3.07
C THR A 10 -0.17 4.46 4.20
N LYS A 11 -0.08 5.79 4.21
CA LYS A 11 -0.74 6.63 5.22
C LYS A 11 -2.26 6.51 5.14
N GLU A 12 -2.81 6.52 3.94
CA GLU A 12 -4.25 6.37 3.75
C GLU A 12 -4.72 4.97 4.17
N LEU A 13 -3.98 3.92 3.82
CA LEU A 13 -4.24 2.56 4.27
C LEU A 13 -4.37 2.47 5.80
N PHE A 14 -3.38 2.95 6.56
CA PHE A 14 -3.40 2.87 8.03
C PHE A 14 -4.46 3.76 8.68
N SER A 15 -4.86 4.84 8.01
CA SER A 15 -5.96 5.69 8.48
C SER A 15 -7.34 5.18 8.04
N SER A 16 -7.39 4.19 7.14
CA SER A 16 -8.61 3.70 6.49
C SER A 16 -9.00 2.29 6.94
N GLU A 17 -8.65 1.89 8.17
CA GLU A 17 -9.07 0.61 8.76
C GLU A 17 -10.57 0.36 8.63
N LYS A 18 -11.40 1.36 8.95
CA LYS A 18 -12.85 1.26 8.80
C LYS A 18 -13.27 0.98 7.35
N LYS A 19 -12.57 1.54 6.36
CA LYS A 19 -12.84 1.27 4.93
C LYS A 19 -12.45 -0.16 4.56
N ILE A 20 -11.34 -0.67 5.08
CA ILE A 20 -10.92 -2.07 4.90
C ILE A 20 -12.00 -3.00 5.46
N MET A 21 -12.40 -2.79 6.73
CA MET A 21 -13.46 -3.58 7.36
C MET A 21 -14.76 -3.54 6.56
N THR A 22 -15.19 -2.34 6.13
CA THR A 22 -16.42 -2.19 5.32
C THR A 22 -16.31 -2.90 3.97
N ALA A 23 -15.17 -2.80 3.29
CA ALA A 23 -14.94 -3.43 1.99
C ALA A 23 -14.93 -4.97 2.09
N LEU A 24 -14.32 -5.51 3.13
CA LEU A 24 -14.31 -6.95 3.41
C LEU A 24 -15.68 -7.45 3.87
N GLY A 25 -16.40 -6.67 4.68
CA GLY A 25 -17.78 -6.98 5.08
C GLY A 25 -18.73 -7.05 3.89
N LYS A 26 -18.56 -6.17 2.88
CA LYS A 26 -19.29 -6.26 1.61
C LYS A 26 -19.02 -7.54 0.81
N GLN A 27 -17.86 -8.16 1.02
CA GLN A 27 -17.52 -9.47 0.44
C GLN A 27 -18.08 -10.64 1.27
N LYS A 28 -18.93 -10.38 2.29
CA LYS A 28 -19.49 -11.39 3.20
C LYS A 28 -18.40 -12.22 3.89
N MET A 29 -17.28 -11.58 4.19
CA MET A 29 -16.20 -12.20 4.94
C MET A 29 -16.53 -12.24 6.43
N ASP A 30 -16.17 -13.31 7.13
CA ASP A 30 -16.37 -13.40 8.58
C ASP A 30 -15.68 -12.25 9.33
N ASP A 31 -16.38 -11.63 10.28
CA ASP A 31 -15.84 -10.54 11.12
C ASP A 31 -14.52 -10.92 11.80
N LYS A 32 -14.36 -12.20 12.17
CA LYS A 32 -13.11 -12.71 12.76
C LYS A 32 -11.94 -12.67 11.76
N VAL A 33 -12.18 -13.00 10.50
CA VAL A 33 -11.17 -12.94 9.43
C VAL A 33 -10.82 -11.48 9.13
N ILE A 34 -11.81 -10.60 9.14
CA ILE A 34 -11.62 -9.16 8.95
C ILE A 34 -10.75 -8.58 10.09
N ASP A 35 -11.07 -8.89 11.35
CA ASP A 35 -10.32 -8.40 12.51
C ASP A 35 -8.88 -8.94 12.53
N ASP A 36 -8.69 -10.23 12.23
CA ASP A 36 -7.35 -10.84 12.14
C ASP A 36 -6.52 -10.21 11.02
N PHE A 37 -7.12 -9.98 9.85
CA PHE A 37 -6.46 -9.30 8.73
C PHE A 37 -6.07 -7.86 9.08
N VAL A 38 -6.94 -7.10 9.74
CA VAL A 38 -6.63 -5.73 10.17
C VAL A 38 -5.48 -5.71 11.20
N LYS A 39 -5.45 -6.68 12.12
CA LYS A 39 -4.34 -6.88 13.06
C LYS A 39 -3.05 -7.24 12.33
N GLU A 40 -3.10 -8.14 11.35
CA GLU A 40 -1.98 -8.49 10.48
C GLU A 40 -1.45 -7.27 9.71
N VAL A 41 -2.32 -6.44 9.14
CA VAL A 41 -1.96 -5.18 8.45
C VAL A 41 -1.22 -4.23 9.40
N LYS A 42 -1.70 -4.09 10.65
CA LYS A 42 -1.00 -3.30 11.68
C LYS A 42 0.36 -3.89 12.06
N LYS A 43 0.42 -5.20 12.27
CA LYS A 43 1.66 -5.90 12.63
C LYS A 43 2.70 -5.79 11.52
N LYS A 44 2.25 -5.91 10.27
CA LYS A 44 3.08 -5.79 9.06
C LYS A 44 3.18 -4.36 8.55
N LYS A 45 2.79 -3.35 9.34
CA LYS A 45 2.90 -1.92 9.00
C LYS A 45 4.30 -1.54 8.51
N ARG A 46 5.35 -2.01 9.21
CA ARG A 46 6.74 -1.80 8.77
C ARG A 46 7.01 -2.44 7.41
N LYS A 47 6.60 -3.70 7.20
CA LYS A 47 6.79 -4.43 5.94
C LYS A 47 6.07 -3.76 4.76
N ILE A 48 4.86 -3.24 5.01
CA ILE A 48 4.07 -2.50 4.01
C ILE A 48 4.77 -1.18 3.65
N SER A 49 5.22 -0.42 4.65
CA SER A 49 5.99 0.81 4.42
C SER A 49 7.30 0.54 3.69
N ASP A 50 8.02 -0.52 4.06
CA ASP A 50 9.28 -0.92 3.44
C ASP A 50 9.08 -1.31 1.97
N ALA A 51 8.07 -2.14 1.68
CA ALA A 51 7.70 -2.48 0.30
C ALA A 51 7.30 -1.25 -0.52
N PHE A 52 6.57 -0.31 0.09
CA PHE A 52 6.20 0.93 -0.57
C PHE A 52 7.41 1.80 -0.88
N ILE A 53 8.31 1.98 0.09
CA ILE A 53 9.56 2.73 -0.08
C ILE A 53 10.43 2.06 -1.14
N LYS A 54 10.51 0.73 -1.15
CA LYS A 54 11.27 -0.02 -2.15
C LYS A 54 10.73 0.24 -3.55
N VAL A 55 9.42 0.11 -3.75
CA VAL A 55 8.78 0.43 -5.05
C VAL A 55 9.01 1.89 -5.45
N LEU A 56 8.98 2.82 -4.48
CA LEU A 56 9.27 4.22 -4.70
C LEU A 56 10.71 4.46 -5.17
N LEU A 57 11.68 3.81 -4.53
CA LEU A 57 13.12 3.91 -4.85
C LEU A 57 13.50 3.17 -6.14
N GLU A 58 12.76 2.14 -6.51
CA GLU A 58 12.89 1.44 -7.79
C GLU A 58 12.24 2.21 -8.96
N ASP A 59 11.53 3.31 -8.70
CA ASP A 59 10.90 4.08 -9.76
C ASP A 59 11.97 4.85 -10.58
N PRO A 60 12.06 4.62 -11.91
CA PRO A 60 13.11 5.20 -12.73
C PRO A 60 13.04 6.73 -12.78
N LYS A 61 11.85 7.32 -12.57
CA LYS A 61 11.72 8.78 -12.51
C LYS A 61 12.31 9.34 -11.23
N LEU A 62 12.18 8.62 -10.11
CA LEU A 62 12.78 9.05 -8.86
C LEU A 62 14.30 8.92 -8.93
N GLN A 63 14.81 7.82 -9.48
CA GLN A 63 16.25 7.61 -9.69
C GLN A 63 16.86 8.68 -10.60
N ALA A 64 16.20 9.01 -11.72
CA ALA A 64 16.67 10.09 -12.60
C ALA A 64 16.70 11.47 -11.91
N VAL A 65 15.75 11.73 -11.01
CA VAL A 65 15.72 12.97 -10.22
C VAL A 65 16.79 12.94 -9.12
N ASP A 66 17.03 11.79 -8.49
CA ASP A 66 18.11 11.61 -7.53
C ASP A 66 19.49 11.81 -8.16
N GLU A 67 19.77 11.19 -9.30
CA GLU A 67 21.05 11.37 -10.01
C GLU A 67 21.26 12.82 -10.47
N LYS A 68 20.18 13.53 -10.84
CA LYS A 68 20.27 14.88 -11.39
C LYS A 68 20.27 15.99 -10.34
N TYR A 69 19.58 15.80 -9.22
CA TYR A 69 19.36 16.84 -8.22
C TYR A 69 19.77 16.40 -6.80
N GLY A 70 19.90 15.10 -6.54
CA GLY A 70 20.21 14.54 -5.22
C GLY A 70 19.01 14.45 -4.28
N ILE A 71 19.05 13.45 -3.39
CA ILE A 71 18.04 13.09 -2.37
C ILE A 71 17.55 14.29 -1.53
N ASN A 72 18.41 15.28 -1.28
CA ASN A 72 18.09 16.44 -0.44
C ASN A 72 17.40 17.59 -1.20
N SER A 73 17.32 17.51 -2.53
CA SER A 73 16.74 18.57 -3.34
C SER A 73 15.22 18.63 -3.25
N LYS A 74 14.70 19.83 -3.47
CA LYS A 74 13.25 20.09 -3.50
C LYS A 74 12.56 19.23 -4.56
N GLU A 75 13.21 19.07 -5.72
CA GLU A 75 12.71 18.25 -6.83
C GLU A 75 12.57 16.77 -6.45
N TYR A 76 13.51 16.21 -5.69
CA TYR A 76 13.40 14.84 -5.17
C TYR A 76 12.20 14.69 -4.23
N LYS A 77 11.98 15.66 -3.34
CA LYS A 77 10.80 15.67 -2.43
C LYS A 77 9.48 15.79 -3.20
N GLU A 78 9.43 16.62 -4.24
CA GLU A 78 8.25 16.75 -5.09
C GLU A 78 8.01 15.49 -5.94
N ALA A 79 9.06 14.90 -6.51
CA ALA A 79 9.00 13.68 -7.30
C ALA A 79 8.56 12.49 -6.45
N SER A 80 9.20 12.26 -5.29
CA SER A 80 8.84 11.20 -4.36
C SER A 80 7.40 11.33 -3.86
N GLY A 81 6.94 12.57 -3.60
CA GLY A 81 5.55 12.83 -3.24
C GLY A 81 4.55 12.51 -4.36
N LYS A 82 4.87 12.84 -5.61
CA LYS A 82 4.03 12.51 -6.79
C LYS A 82 4.02 11.02 -7.08
N ILE A 83 5.19 10.39 -7.13
CA ILE A 83 5.34 8.96 -7.40
C ILE A 83 4.68 8.16 -6.28
N GLY A 84 4.90 8.52 -5.02
CA GLY A 84 4.26 7.86 -3.88
C GLY A 84 2.73 7.84 -3.94
N LYS A 85 2.09 8.89 -4.46
CA LYS A 85 0.63 8.90 -4.70
C LYS A 85 0.17 7.97 -5.82
N THR A 86 1.09 7.62 -6.71
CA THR A 86 0.83 6.79 -7.89
C THR A 86 1.13 5.31 -7.63
N ILE A 87 1.90 4.99 -6.58
CA ILE A 87 2.19 3.61 -6.18
C ILE A 87 0.87 2.92 -5.81
N PRO A 88 0.50 1.83 -6.50
CA PRO A 88 -0.76 1.15 -6.25
C PRO A 88 -0.65 0.39 -4.92
N VAL A 89 -1.42 0.82 -3.92
CA VAL A 89 -1.64 0.08 -2.68
C VAL A 89 -3.06 -0.45 -2.75
N GLU A 90 -3.23 -1.76 -2.91
CA GLU A 90 -4.51 -2.36 -3.24
C GLU A 90 -4.87 -3.46 -2.24
N LEU A 91 -6.09 -3.40 -1.72
CA LEU A 91 -6.70 -4.53 -1.03
C LEU A 91 -7.40 -5.38 -2.07
N ILE A 92 -7.00 -6.63 -2.17
CA ILE A 92 -7.59 -7.60 -3.09
C ILE A 92 -8.21 -8.75 -2.29
N VAL A 93 -9.20 -9.41 -2.89
CA VAL A 93 -9.68 -10.71 -2.39
C VAL A 93 -9.40 -11.77 -3.43
N SER A 94 -8.83 -12.87 -2.96
CA SER A 94 -8.55 -14.05 -3.77
C SER A 94 -8.94 -15.30 -2.99
N SER A 95 -9.70 -16.20 -3.62
CA SER A 95 -10.14 -17.46 -2.99
C SER A 95 -10.78 -17.27 -1.61
N GLY A 96 -11.56 -16.20 -1.43
CA GLY A 96 -12.23 -15.90 -0.16
C GLY A 96 -11.30 -15.41 0.96
N LYS A 97 -10.07 -14.99 0.65
CA LYS A 97 -9.11 -14.41 1.61
C LYS A 97 -8.69 -13.00 1.20
N PRO A 98 -8.50 -12.08 2.18
CA PRO A 98 -8.07 -10.72 1.90
C PRO A 98 -6.55 -10.66 1.79
N PHE A 99 -6.04 -9.93 0.80
CA PHE A 99 -4.61 -9.70 0.63
C PHE A 99 -4.35 -8.21 0.45
N LEU A 100 -3.26 -7.73 1.03
CA LEU A 100 -2.77 -6.38 0.80
C LEU A 100 -1.56 -6.41 -0.12
N MET A 101 -1.70 -5.76 -1.27
CA MET A 101 -0.62 -5.58 -2.25
C MET A 101 -0.11 -4.14 -2.25
N VAL A 102 1.20 -4.01 -2.44
CA VAL A 102 1.88 -2.74 -2.66
C VAL A 102 2.73 -2.91 -3.93
N GLY A 103 2.39 -2.19 -4.99
CA GLY A 103 2.99 -2.42 -6.29
C GLY A 103 2.68 -3.84 -6.78
N LYS A 104 3.73 -4.64 -6.96
CA LYS A 104 3.64 -6.06 -7.33
C LYS A 104 3.84 -7.01 -6.13
N THR A 105 4.04 -6.47 -4.93
CA THR A 105 4.44 -7.23 -3.74
C THR A 105 3.24 -7.47 -2.82
N VAL A 106 3.00 -8.74 -2.48
CA VAL A 106 2.02 -9.11 -1.43
C VAL A 106 2.65 -8.88 -0.07
N CYS A 107 2.11 -7.90 0.67
CA CYS A 107 2.60 -7.56 2.00
C CYS A 107 1.89 -8.34 3.09
N VAL A 108 0.57 -8.53 2.94
CA VAL A 108 -0.29 -9.27 3.89
C VAL A 108 -1.11 -10.29 3.10
N PRO A 109 -1.00 -11.59 3.42
CA PRO A 109 -1.83 -12.63 2.85
C PRO A 109 -3.12 -12.91 3.64
#